data_AF-I4EF41-F1
#
_entry.id   AF-I4EF41-F1
#
_cell.length_a   1.000
_cell.length_b   1.000
_cell.length_c   1.000
_cell.angle_alpha   90.00
_cell.angle_beta   90.00
_cell.angle_gamma   90.00
#
_symmetry.space_group_name_H-M   'P 1'
#
loop_
_entity.id
_entity.type
_entity.pdbx_description
1 polymer ?
#
loop_
_entity_poly.entity_id
_entity_poly.type
_entity_poly.pdbx_seq_one_letter_code
_entity_poly.pdbx_strand_id
1 'polypeptide(L)' 'MGAAAVTVARPLLEAALVADEAVEMWIEQFALELRTAMFLTGSRTVSDLGRVTPVLTGALWQWLHQPTVFESR' A
#
# COMPACT_ATOMS: atom_id res chain seq x y z
N MET A 1 -7.68 3.22 2.63
CA MET A 1 -7.00 4.33 1.91
C MET A 1 -7.31 4.15 0.43
N GLY A 2 -7.97 5.12 -0.22
CA GLY A 2 -8.68 4.93 -1.49
C GLY A 2 -7.85 4.93 -2.77
N ALA A 3 -6.62 4.39 -2.75
CA ALA A 3 -5.80 4.28 -3.95
C ALA A 3 -6.35 3.18 -4.87
N ALA A 4 -6.41 3.45 -6.19
CA ALA A 4 -6.83 2.47 -7.20
C ALA A 4 -5.65 1.62 -7.72
N ALA A 5 -4.43 2.15 -7.63
CA ALA A 5 -3.20 1.48 -8.03
C ALA A 5 -2.04 1.98 -7.17
N VAL A 6 -0.97 1.18 -7.10
CA VAL A 6 0.29 1.53 -6.43
C VAL A 6 1.45 1.21 -7.36
N THR A 7 2.49 2.03 -7.30
CA THR A 7 3.74 1.82 -8.04
C THR A 7 4.88 1.61 -7.07
N VAL A 8 5.76 0.67 -7.36
CA VAL A 8 6.95 0.40 -6.55
C VAL A 8 8.18 0.57 -7.44
N ALA A 9 9.16 1.36 -6.99
CA ALA A 9 10.35 1.66 -7.78
C ALA A 9 11.62 1.09 -7.12
N ARG A 10 12.08 1.69 -6.02
CA ARG A 10 13.35 1.34 -5.38
C ARG A 10 13.51 -0.17 -5.07
N PRO A 11 12.56 -0.86 -4.44
CA PRO A 11 12.69 -2.30 -4.19
C PRO A 11 12.84 -3.15 -5.47
N LEU A 12 12.15 -2.78 -6.55
CA LEU A 12 12.27 -3.47 -7.83
C LEU A 12 13.62 -3.20 -8.50
N LEU A 13 14.13 -1.97 -8.41
CA LEU A 13 15.46 -1.62 -8.91
C LEU A 13 16.55 -2.37 -8.13
N GLU A 14 16.42 -2.46 -6.80
CA GLU A 14 17.34 -3.22 -5.96
C GLU A 14 17.35 -4.71 -6.31
N ALA A 15 16.17 -5.31 -6.56
CA ALA A 15 16.08 -6.69 -7.03
C ALA A 15 16.72 -6.89 -8.41
N ALA A 16 16.51 -5.95 -9.34
CA ALA A 16 17.08 -6.00 -10.68
C ALA A 16 18.62 -5.90 -10.70
N LEU A 17 19.22 -5.28 -9.67
CA LEU A 17 20.68 -5.27 -9.51
C LEU A 17 21.24 -6.64 -9.12
N VAL A 18 20.42 -7.54 -8.58
CA VAL A 18 20.83 -8.88 -8.16
C VAL A 18 20.73 -9.86 -9.33
N ALA A 19 19.53 -10.00 -9.90
CA ALA A 19 19.23 -10.89 -11.03
C ALA A 19 17.81 -10.62 -11.56
N ASP A 20 17.53 -11.04 -12.80
CA ASP A 20 16.18 -10.96 -13.37
C ASP A 20 15.19 -11.83 -12.57
N GLU A 21 15.60 -13.01 -12.13
CA GLU A 21 14.78 -13.91 -11.31
C GLU A 21 14.45 -13.28 -9.95
N ALA A 22 15.33 -12.44 -9.41
CA ALA A 22 15.06 -11.75 -8.14
C ALA A 22 13.91 -10.75 -8.27
N VAL A 23 13.74 -10.13 -9.44
CA VAL A 23 12.61 -9.25 -9.73
C VAL A 23 11.30 -10.04 -9.77
N GLU A 24 11.30 -11.19 -10.45
CA GLU A 24 10.13 -12.08 -10.52
C GLU A 24 9.70 -12.53 -9.12
N MET A 25 10.64 -13.05 -8.32
CA MET A 25 10.36 -13.46 -6.94
C MET A 25 9.81 -12.32 -6.09
N TRP A 26 10.34 -11.10 -6.25
CA TRP A 26 9.84 -9.94 -5.52
C TRP A 26 8.39 -9.60 -5.89
N ILE A 27 8.07 -9.62 -7.19
CA ILE A 27 6.70 -9.35 -7.69
C ILE A 27 5.73 -10.42 -7.19
N GLU A 28 6.12 -11.69 -7.25
CA GLU A 28 5.30 -12.80 -6.76
C GLU A 28 5.03 -12.72 -5.27
N GLN A 29 6.06 -12.40 -4.48
CA GLN A 29 5.95 -12.21 -3.04
C GLN A 29 5.04 -11.04 -2.70
N PHE A 30 5.22 -9.89 -3.35
CA PHE A 30 4.34 -8.73 -3.17
C PHE A 30 2.88 -9.06 -3.49
N ALA A 31 2.65 -9.81 -4.58
CA ALA A 31 1.31 -10.22 -4.97
C ALA A 31 0.70 -11.22 -3.96
N LEU A 32 1.51 -12.11 -3.38
CA LEU A 32 1.06 -13.04 -2.33
C LEU A 32 0.68 -12.29 -1.04
N GLU A 33 1.49 -11.33 -0.62
CA GLU A 33 1.21 -10.48 0.54
C GLU A 33 -0.08 -9.68 0.35
N LEU A 34 -0.30 -9.10 -0.84
CA LEU A 34 -1.55 -8.41 -1.16
C LEU A 34 -2.76 -9.36 -1.09
N ARG A 35 -2.66 -10.56 -1.69
CA ARG A 35 -3.73 -11.58 -1.60
C ARG A 35 -3.98 -12.02 -0.16
N THR A 36 -2.93 -12.10 0.65
CA THR A 36 -3.02 -12.45 2.07
C THR A 36 -3.77 -11.37 2.84
N ALA A 37 -3.44 -10.09 2.63
CA ALA A 37 -4.17 -8.98 3.22
C ALA A 37 -5.65 -8.97 2.78
N MET A 38 -5.92 -9.24 1.51
CA MET A 38 -7.28 -9.38 1.00
C MET A 38 -8.03 -10.51 1.72
N PHE A 39 -7.41 -11.68 1.86
CA PHE A 39 -8.00 -12.83 2.56
C PHE A 39 -8.32 -12.50 4.02
N LEU A 40 -7.36 -11.93 4.75
CA LEU A 40 -7.50 -11.59 6.17
C LEU A 40 -8.55 -10.50 6.43
N THR A 41 -8.84 -9.67 5.43
CA THR A 41 -9.87 -8.62 5.51
C THR A 41 -11.21 -9.04 4.91
N GLY A 42 -11.34 -10.27 4.41
CA GLY A 42 -12.56 -10.77 3.75
C GLY A 42 -12.84 -10.13 2.39
N SER A 43 -11.81 -9.56 1.75
CA SER A 43 -11.92 -8.86 0.47
C SER A 43 -11.75 -9.84 -0.70
N ARG A 44 -12.76 -9.96 -1.56
CA ARG A 44 -12.69 -10.82 -2.77
C ARG A 44 -12.00 -10.11 -3.94
N THR A 45 -12.14 -8.80 -4.02
CA THR A 45 -11.55 -7.95 -5.06
C THR A 45 -10.73 -6.81 -4.45
N VAL A 46 -9.84 -6.19 -5.24
CA VAL A 46 -9.07 -5.01 -4.79
C VAL A 46 -10.01 -3.84 -4.44
N SER A 47 -11.13 -3.71 -5.16
CA SER A 47 -12.17 -2.74 -4.86
C SER A 47 -12.82 -2.96 -3.49
N ASP A 48 -12.97 -4.21 -3.06
CA ASP A 48 -13.49 -4.53 -1.72
C ASP A 48 -12.46 -4.14 -0.65
N LEU A 49 -11.18 -4.42 -0.88
CA LEU A 49 -10.08 -4.04 0.01
C LEU A 49 -10.03 -2.52 0.23
N GLY A 50 -10.26 -1.73 -0.83
CA GLY A 50 -10.30 -0.26 -0.75
C GLY A 50 -11.41 0.30 0.15
N ARG A 51 -12.46 -0.50 0.44
CA ARG A 51 -13.61 -0.12 1.29
C ARG A 51 -13.46 -0.60 2.73
N VAL A 52 -12.48 -1.42 3.05
CA VAL A 52 -12.21 -1.87 4.43
C VAL A 52 -11.91 -0.67 5.31
N THR A 53 -12.59 -0.56 6.45
CA THR A 53 -12.36 0.50 7.44
C THR A 53 -11.00 0.30 8.11
N PRO A 54 -10.00 1.16 7.85
CA PRO A 54 -8.70 1.03 8.49
C PRO A 54 -8.77 1.58 9.91
N VAL A 55 -8.01 0.98 10.82
CA VAL A 55 -7.73 1.60 12.13
C VAL A 55 -6.51 2.50 11.97
N LEU A 56 -6.71 3.81 12.07
CA LEU A 56 -5.65 4.81 11.98
C LEU A 56 -5.19 5.21 13.39
N THR A 57 -3.89 5.15 13.65
CA THR A 57 -3.30 5.48 14.96
C THR A 57 -2.04 6.34 14.79
N GLY A 58 -1.52 6.86 15.91
CA GLY A 58 -0.25 7.59 15.95
C GLY A 58 -0.26 8.91 15.17
N ALA A 59 0.88 9.24 14.55
CA ALA A 59 1.09 10.51 13.87
C ALA A 59 0.09 10.79 12.73
N LEU A 60 -0.31 9.75 11.99
CA LEU A 60 -1.30 9.90 10.91
C LEU A 60 -2.67 10.31 11.45
N TRP A 61 -3.10 9.71 12.56
CA TRP A 61 -4.35 10.10 13.24
C TRP A 61 -4.28 11.54 13.74
N GLN A 62 -3.18 11.91 14.40
CA GLN A 62 -2.96 13.27 14.90
C GLN A 62 -3.00 14.29 13.75
N TRP A 63 -2.30 14.01 12.65
CA TRP A 63 -2.27 14.88 11.47
C TRP A 63 -3.67 15.10 10.87
N LEU A 64 -4.49 14.05 10.76
CA LEU A 64 -5.88 14.19 10.27
C LEU A 64 -6.78 15.04 11.17
N HIS A 65 -6.46 15.16 12.46
CA HIS A 65 -7.22 15.94 13.43
C HIS A 65 -6.63 17.32 13.70
N GLN A 66 -5.53 17.68 13.03
CA GLN A 66 -5.02 19.04 13.09
C GLN A 66 -5.94 19.96 12.28
N PRO A 67 -6.24 21.17 12.79
CA PRO A 67 -6.90 22.19 11.99
C PRO A 67 -6.02 22.50 10.78
N THR A 68 -6.58 22.39 9.57
CA THR A 68 -5.90 22.79 8.34
C THR A 68 -5.74 24.30 8.33
N VAL A 69 -4.54 24.79 8.63
CA VAL A 69 -4.19 26.20 8.43
C VAL A 69 -3.87 26.37 6.95
N PHE A 70 -4.89 26.65 6.14
CA PHE A 70 -4.69 27.13 4.77
C PHE A 70 -4.31 28.61 4.84
N GLU A 71 -3.02 28.90 4.83
CA GLU A 71 -2.49 30.25 4.66
C GLU A 71 -2.67 30.63 3.17
N SER A 72 -3.66 31.51 2.90
CA SER A 72 -3.85 32.08 1.56
C SER A 72 -2.70 33.05 1.26
N ARG A 73 -1.87 32.71 0.29
CA ARG A 73 -0.99 33.64 -0.42
C ARG A 73 -1.44 33.74 -1.86
#